data_AF-A0A976CCD3-F1
#
_entry.id   AF-A0A976CCD3-F1
#
_cell.length_a   1.000
_cell.length_b   1.000
_cell.length_c   1.000
_cell.angle_alpha   90.00
_cell.angle_beta   90.00
_cell.angle_gamma   90.00
#
_symmetry.space_group_name_H-M   'P 1'
#
loop_
_entity.id
_entity.type
_entity.pdbx_description
1 polymer ?
#
loop_
_entity_poly.entity_id
_entity_poly.type
_entity_poly.pdbx_seq_one_letter_code
_entity_poly.pdbx_strand_id
1 'polypeptide(L)'
;MKDEYWGLIYMTIGAIIIYLGLQAYATLALIVGVFTFFRGFLLNDDLISQIKGIFQKKSSTNNIAITPKFELTDELIIKLANRLNGKLTADELSQQTSLSLEEAKNRLEKLLKNGRCEINLDEINQQGKIFYYF
;
A
#
# COMPACT_ATOMS: atom_id res chain seq x y z
N MET A 1 -52.49 -30.95 -28.45
CA MET A 1 -52.19 -30.55 -27.05
C MET A 1 -50.72 -30.69 -26.66
N LYS A 2 -49.99 -31.76 -27.04
CA LYS A 2 -48.54 -31.84 -26.70
C LYS A 2 -47.68 -30.84 -27.47
N ASP A 3 -48.08 -30.48 -28.70
CA ASP A 3 -47.26 -29.64 -29.58
C ASP A 3 -47.31 -28.14 -29.19
N GLU A 4 -48.39 -27.69 -28.56
CA GLU A 4 -48.51 -26.32 -28.03
C GLU A 4 -47.66 -26.11 -26.78
N TYR A 5 -47.46 -27.16 -25.98
CA TYR A 5 -46.67 -27.10 -24.75
C TYR A 5 -45.19 -26.85 -25.02
N TRP A 6 -44.64 -27.48 -26.07
CA TRP A 6 -43.25 -27.27 -26.49
C TRP A 6 -43.01 -25.83 -26.97
N GLY A 7 -43.97 -25.24 -27.69
CA GLY A 7 -43.88 -23.85 -28.14
C GLY A 7 -43.74 -22.85 -26.99
N LEU A 8 -44.53 -23.03 -25.92
CA LEU A 8 -44.46 -22.22 -24.70
C LEU A 8 -43.11 -22.38 -23.97
N ILE A 9 -42.58 -23.60 -23.91
CA ILE A 9 -41.27 -23.86 -23.30
C ILE A 9 -40.16 -23.15 -24.08
N TYR A 10 -40.16 -23.24 -25.42
CA TYR A 10 -39.14 -22.57 -26.22
C TYR A 10 -39.20 -21.04 -26.11
N MET A 11 -40.40 -20.45 -26.06
CA MET A 11 -40.55 -19.00 -25.85
C MET A 11 -40.02 -18.55 -24.48
N THR A 12 -40.34 -19.30 -23.42
CA THR A 12 -39.89 -18.95 -22.06
C THR A 12 -38.38 -19.06 -21.90
N ILE A 13 -37.76 -20.12 -22.42
CA ILE A 13 -36.31 -20.28 -22.42
C ILE A 13 -35.64 -19.16 -23.24
N GLY A 14 -36.19 -18.82 -24.40
CA GLY A 14 -35.69 -17.72 -25.23
C GLY A 14 -35.71 -16.37 -24.50
N ALA A 15 -36.82 -16.05 -23.82
CA ALA A 15 -36.95 -14.83 -23.04
C ALA A 15 -35.92 -14.74 -21.89
N ILE A 16 -35.67 -15.86 -21.20
CA ILE A 16 -34.70 -15.92 -20.09
C ILE A 16 -33.27 -15.67 -20.60
N ILE A 17 -32.89 -16.26 -21.74
CA ILE A 17 -31.55 -16.09 -22.31
C ILE A 17 -31.31 -14.63 -22.71
N ILE A 18 -32.30 -13.99 -23.35
CA ILE A 18 -32.21 -12.58 -23.73
C ILE A 18 -32.07 -11.68 -22.49
N TYR A 19 -32.87 -11.95 -21.46
CA TYR A 19 -32.82 -11.19 -20.20
C TYR A 19 -31.45 -11.29 -19.51
N LEU A 20 -30.91 -12.51 -19.39
CA LEU A 20 -29.58 -12.72 -18.79
C LEU A 20 -28.46 -12.07 -19.62
N GLY A 21 -28.54 -12.15 -20.95
CA GLY A 21 -27.59 -11.49 -21.84
C GLY A 21 -27.60 -9.97 -21.68
N LEU A 22 -28.79 -9.37 -21.60
CA LEU A 22 -28.94 -7.92 -21.40
C LEU A 22 -28.42 -7.47 -20.02
N GLN A 23 -28.69 -8.23 -18.98
CA GLN A 23 -28.20 -7.94 -17.63
C GLN A 23 -26.67 -8.02 -17.55
N ALA A 24 -26.05 -9.03 -18.16
CA ALA A 24 -24.59 -9.16 -18.22
C ALA A 24 -23.93 -8.03 -19.03
N TYR A 25 -24.56 -7.59 -20.11
CA TYR A 25 -24.06 -6.46 -20.90
C TYR A 25 -24.08 -5.16 -20.09
N ALA A 26 -25.17 -4.90 -19.36
CA ALA A 26 -25.29 -3.69 -18.54
C ALA A 26 -24.24 -3.65 -17.41
N THR A 27 -23.97 -4.78 -16.74
CA THR A 27 -22.96 -4.83 -15.68
C THR A 27 -21.55 -4.64 -16.23
N LEU A 28 -21.21 -5.25 -17.37
CA LEU A 28 -19.93 -5.04 -18.02
C LEU A 28 -19.74 -3.58 -18.47
N ALA A 29 -20.77 -2.95 -19.03
CA ALA A 29 -20.73 -1.55 -19.44
C ALA A 29 -20.47 -0.60 -18.25
N LEU A 30 -21.10 -0.85 -17.09
CA LEU A 30 -20.85 -0.08 -15.86
C LEU A 30 -19.43 -0.30 -15.34
N ILE A 31 -18.93 -1.53 -15.32
CA ILE A 31 -17.56 -1.81 -14.87
C ILE A 31 -16.53 -1.12 -15.77
N VAL A 32 -16.69 -1.22 -17.09
CA VAL A 32 -15.80 -0.55 -18.06
C VAL A 32 -15.89 0.96 -17.93
N GLY A 33 -17.08 1.53 -17.78
CA GLY A 33 -17.29 2.97 -17.60
C GLY A 33 -16.69 3.52 -16.31
N VAL A 34 -16.85 2.81 -15.19
CA VAL A 34 -16.22 3.18 -13.91
C VAL A 34 -14.70 3.07 -14.03
N PHE A 35 -14.17 2.03 -14.68
CA PHE A 35 -12.74 1.85 -14.86
C PHE A 35 -12.11 2.94 -15.73
N THR A 36 -12.75 3.33 -16.84
CA THR A 36 -12.26 4.41 -17.71
C THR A 36 -12.35 5.77 -17.03
N PHE A 37 -13.43 6.02 -16.28
CA PHE A 37 -13.58 7.25 -15.48
C PHE A 37 -12.51 7.34 -14.38
N PHE A 38 -12.27 6.26 -13.63
CA PHE A 38 -11.20 6.22 -12.63
C PHE A 38 -9.82 6.34 -13.25
N ARG A 39 -9.58 5.75 -14.43
CA ARG A 39 -8.31 5.89 -15.14
C ARG A 39 -8.07 7.34 -15.58
N GLY A 40 -9.09 8.04 -16.08
CA GLY A 40 -8.99 9.47 -16.42
C GLY A 40 -8.80 10.37 -15.19
N PHE A 41 -9.42 10.03 -14.05
CA PHE A 41 -9.27 10.76 -12.80
C PHE A 41 -7.91 10.52 -12.11
N LEU A 42 -7.38 9.29 -12.16
CA LEU A 42 -6.09 8.93 -11.55
C LEU A 42 -4.87 9.30 -12.41
N LEU A 43 -5.02 9.40 -13.73
CA LEU A 43 -3.96 9.80 -14.66
C LEU A 43 -4.09 11.28 -15.06
N ASN A 44 -4.42 12.17 -14.12
CA ASN A 44 -4.17 13.60 -14.35
C ASN A 44 -2.64 13.78 -14.50
N ASP A 45 -2.18 13.95 -15.73
CA ASP A 45 -0.77 14.03 -16.13
C ASP A 45 0.01 15.11 -15.35
N ASP A 46 -0.70 16.08 -14.78
CA ASP A 46 -0.13 17.16 -13.97
C ASP A 46 0.43 16.66 -12.62
N LEU A 47 -0.21 15.65 -11.99
CA LEU A 47 0.28 15.04 -10.75
C LEU A 47 1.47 14.10 -11.01
N ILE A 48 1.43 13.33 -12.10
CA ILE A 48 2.52 12.41 -12.46
C ILE A 48 3.77 13.18 -12.92
N SER A 49 3.59 14.33 -13.58
CA SER A 49 4.68 15.26 -13.93
C SER A 49 5.39 15.81 -12.68
N GLN A 50 4.64 16.23 -11.66
CA GLN A 50 5.21 16.71 -10.40
C GLN A 50 5.94 15.61 -9.61
N ILE A 51 5.42 14.39 -9.59
CA ILE A 51 6.05 13.26 -8.87
C ILE A 51 7.32 12.78 -9.61
N LYS A 52 7.35 12.81 -10.95
CA LYS A 52 8.56 12.47 -11.73
C LYS A 52 9.72 13.45 -11.49
N GLY A 53 9.44 14.72 -11.19
CA GLY A 53 10.46 15.70 -10.81
C GLY A 53 11.16 15.38 -9.48
N ILE A 54 10.48 14.66 -8.58
CA ILE A 54 10.97 14.35 -7.22
C ILE A 54 11.86 13.09 -7.23
N PHE A 55 11.66 12.15 -8.15
CA PHE A 55 12.37 10.86 -8.17
C PHE A 55 13.64 10.81 -9.06
N GLN A 56 13.98 11.87 -9.78
CA GLN A 56 15.16 11.88 -10.69
C GLN A 56 16.47 12.41 -10.08
N LYS A 57 16.57 12.63 -8.77
CA LYS A 57 17.83 13.06 -8.15
C LYS A 57 18.45 12.00 -7.26
N LYS A 58 18.97 10.93 -7.85
CA LYS A 58 20.08 10.16 -7.28
C LYS A 58 20.75 9.27 -8.32
N SER A 59 21.70 9.85 -9.05
CA SER A 59 22.92 9.12 -9.44
C SER A 59 24.05 10.12 -9.69
N SER A 60 25.06 9.99 -8.83
CA SER A 60 26.46 10.38 -9.03
C SER A 60 26.78 11.86 -9.25
N THR A 61 27.02 12.57 -8.16
CA THR A 61 28.05 13.62 -8.16
C THR A 61 28.76 13.55 -6.82
N ASN A 62 29.98 13.03 -6.86
CA ASN A 62 30.98 13.20 -5.81
C ASN A 62 31.17 14.70 -5.57
N ASN A 63 30.51 15.24 -4.56
CA ASN A 63 30.94 16.49 -3.95
C ASN A 63 30.71 16.38 -2.45
N ILE A 64 31.82 16.51 -1.73
CA ILE A 64 31.95 16.51 -0.29
C ILE A 64 31.27 17.77 0.23
N ALA A 65 29.94 17.73 0.31
CA ALA A 65 29.15 18.71 1.04
C ALA A 65 28.98 18.15 2.44
N ILE A 66 29.76 18.67 3.39
CA ILE A 66 29.60 18.45 4.83
C ILE A 66 28.29 19.14 5.23
N THR A 67 27.18 18.51 4.87
CA THR A 67 25.90 18.78 5.52
C THR A 67 25.99 18.11 6.89
N PRO A 68 25.57 18.77 7.99
CA PRO A 68 25.47 18.11 9.27
C PRO A 68 24.48 16.97 9.07
N LYS A 69 25.01 15.76 8.91
CA LYS A 69 24.22 14.54 8.85
C LYS A 69 23.39 14.58 10.13
N PHE A 70 22.07 14.68 10.00
CA PHE A 70 21.19 14.59 11.14
C PHE A 70 21.39 13.18 11.69
N GLU A 71 22.33 13.05 12.63
CA GLU A 71 22.65 11.80 13.27
C GLU A 71 21.50 11.52 14.21
N LEU A 72 20.57 10.70 13.74
CA LEU A 72 19.50 10.17 14.57
C LEU A 72 20.17 9.53 15.79
N THR A 73 20.08 10.15 16.96
CA THR A 73 20.66 9.62 18.18
C THR A 73 19.73 8.55 18.74
N ASP A 74 20.28 7.58 19.47
CA ASP A 74 19.49 6.53 20.12
C ASP A 74 18.41 7.10 21.05
N GLU A 75 18.70 8.22 21.72
CA GLU A 75 17.72 8.95 22.53
C GLU A 75 16.51 9.48 21.74
N LEU A 76 16.72 9.87 20.49
CA LEU A 76 15.67 10.37 19.60
C LEU A 76 14.72 9.23 19.21
N ILE A 77 15.26 8.04 18.98
CA ILE A 77 14.48 6.83 18.70
C ILE A 77 13.61 6.49 19.92
N ILE A 78 14.19 6.51 21.12
CA ILE A 78 13.46 6.22 22.37
C ILE A 78 12.37 7.27 22.62
N LYS A 79 12.65 8.56 22.43
CA LYS A 79 11.63 9.62 22.53
C LYS A 79 10.49 9.43 21.54
N LEU A 80 10.79 8.94 20.35
CA LEU A 80 9.82 8.68 19.30
C LEU A 80 8.97 7.44 19.62
N ALA A 81 9.59 6.38 20.15
CA ALA A 81 8.88 5.22 20.69
C ALA A 81 7.94 5.61 21.84
N ASN A 82 8.40 6.44 22.78
CA ASN A 82 7.57 6.95 23.89
C ASN A 82 6.35 7.73 23.40
N ARG A 83 6.48 8.49 22.30
CA ARG A 83 5.33 9.18 21.68
C ARG A 83 4.32 8.23 21.04
N LEU A 84 4.75 7.05 20.62
CA LEU A 84 3.93 6.03 19.98
C LEU A 84 3.48 4.93 20.97
N ASN A 85 3.40 5.26 22.26
CA ASN A 85 3.02 4.35 23.36
C ASN A 85 4.03 3.21 23.61
N GLY A 86 5.33 3.48 23.47
CA GLY A 86 6.40 2.52 23.77
C GLY A 86 6.57 1.41 22.73
N LYS A 87 5.83 1.47 21.62
CA LYS A 87 5.96 0.55 20.49
C LYS A 87 6.41 1.28 19.24
N LEU A 88 7.29 0.65 18.48
CA LEU A 88 7.82 1.22 17.26
C LEU A 88 8.13 0.14 16.23
N THR A 89 7.73 0.36 14.98
CA THR A 89 8.13 -0.48 13.86
C THR A 89 9.20 0.18 13.01
N ALA A 90 9.94 -0.63 12.24
CA ALA A 90 10.95 -0.11 11.30
C ALA A 90 10.32 0.81 10.23
N ASP A 91 9.09 0.51 9.80
CA ASP A 91 8.34 1.35 8.86
C ASP A 91 8.05 2.72 9.47
N GLU A 92 7.49 2.75 10.69
CA GLU A 92 7.18 4.00 11.40
C GLU A 92 8.44 4.82 11.67
N LEU A 93 9.53 4.16 12.07
CA LEU A 93 10.82 4.84 12.23
C LEU A 93 11.30 5.45 10.91
N SER A 94 11.18 4.73 9.79
CA SER A 94 11.56 5.22 8.46
C SER A 94 10.63 6.31 7.90
N GLN A 95 9.39 6.39 8.38
CA GLN A 95 8.45 7.45 7.98
C GLN A 95 8.66 8.73 8.80
N GLN A 96 8.95 8.57 10.09
CA GLN A 96 9.16 9.69 11.00
C GLN A 96 10.59 10.25 10.94
N THR A 97 11.50 9.53 10.30
CA THR A 97 12.90 9.94 10.12
C THR A 97 13.25 9.88 8.64
N SER A 98 14.30 10.57 8.20
CA SER A 98 14.77 10.49 6.81
C SER A 98 15.61 9.25 6.51
N LEU A 99 15.51 8.19 7.34
CA LEU A 99 16.26 6.95 7.17
C LEU A 99 15.60 6.03 6.15
N SER A 100 16.41 5.25 5.44
CA SER A 100 15.86 4.13 4.66
C SER A 100 15.30 3.06 5.59
N LEU A 101 14.36 2.26 5.08
CA LEU A 101 13.79 1.14 5.84
C LEU A 101 14.87 0.15 6.31
N GLU A 102 15.91 -0.06 5.51
CA GLU A 102 17.03 -0.93 5.85
C GLU A 102 17.94 -0.32 6.93
N GLU A 103 18.20 0.98 6.87
CA GLU A 103 18.93 1.71 7.93
C GLU A 103 18.14 1.72 9.25
N ALA A 104 16.82 1.91 9.18
CA ALA A 104 15.92 1.87 10.33
C ALA A 104 15.94 0.50 11.02
N LYS A 105 15.86 -0.59 10.25
CA LYS A 105 16.00 -1.97 10.77
C LYS A 105 17.36 -2.17 11.46
N ASN A 106 18.44 -1.81 10.79
CA ASN A 106 19.79 -1.92 11.36
C ASN A 106 19.95 -1.12 12.67
N ARG A 107 19.31 0.04 12.79
CA ARG A 107 19.31 0.84 14.03
C ARG A 107 18.51 0.17 15.15
N LEU A 108 17.31 -0.33 14.85
CA LEU A 108 16.49 -1.05 15.83
C LEU A 108 17.15 -2.35 16.29
N GLU A 109 17.81 -3.08 15.40
CA GLU A 109 18.61 -4.26 15.76
C GLU A 109 19.80 -3.91 16.65
N LYS A 110 20.46 -2.76 16.42
CA LYS A 110 21.51 -2.28 17.33
C LYS A 110 20.96 -1.96 18.72
N LEU A 111 19.80 -1.33 18.80
CA LEU A 111 19.14 -1.03 20.08
C LEU A 111 18.75 -2.31 20.83
N LEU A 112 18.26 -3.32 20.10
CA LEU A 112 17.96 -4.64 20.65
C LEU A 112 19.21 -5.30 21.22
N LYS A 113 20.30 -5.32 20.44
CA LYS A 113 21.59 -5.87 20.89
C LYS A 113 22.15 -5.17 22.12
N ASN A 114 21.87 -3.87 22.26
CA ASN A 114 22.27 -3.07 23.39
C ASN A 114 21.31 -3.20 24.60
N GLY A 115 20.27 -4.03 24.52
CA GLY A 115 19.28 -4.22 25.58
C GLY A 115 18.41 -2.99 25.85
N ARG A 116 18.30 -2.09 24.87
CA ARG A 116 17.50 -0.85 24.97
C ARG A 116 16.07 -1.02 24.48
N CYS A 117 15.78 -2.12 23.79
CA CYS A 117 14.44 -2.49 23.35
C CYS A 117 14.29 -4.00 23.35
N GLU A 118 13.04 -4.46 23.35
CA GLU A 118 12.65 -5.86 23.30
C GLU A 118 11.81 -6.12 22.04
N ILE A 119 11.90 -7.32 21.48
CA ILE A 119 11.01 -7.74 20.40
C ILE A 119 10.05 -8.77 20.98
N ASN A 120 8.76 -8.51 20.83
CA ASN A 120 7.75 -9.53 21.08
C ASN A 120 7.46 -10.28 19.77
N LEU A 121 8.01 -11.50 19.64
CA LEU A 121 7.81 -12.35 18.47
C LEU A 121 6.40 -12.98 18.44
N ASP A 122 5.66 -12.95 19.55
CA ASP A 122 4.30 -13.48 19.63
C ASP A 122 3.28 -12.53 18.99
N GLU A 123 3.65 -11.26 18.80
CA GLU A 123 2.82 -10.22 18.17
C GLU A 123 3.24 -9.92 16.71
N ILE A 124 3.80 -10.91 16.02
CA ILE A 124 3.99 -10.78 14.57
C ILE A 124 2.61 -10.78 13.93
N ASN A 125 2.17 -9.59 13.51
CA ASN A 125 0.91 -9.43 12.78
C ASN A 125 0.90 -10.33 11.54
N GLN A 126 -0.29 -10.70 11.05
CA GLN A 126 -0.46 -11.53 9.83
C GLN A 126 0.26 -10.99 8.57
N GLN A 127 0.77 -9.75 8.64
CA GLN A 127 1.55 -9.05 7.63
C GLN A 127 3.08 -9.17 7.80
N GLY A 128 3.57 -9.92 8.80
CA GLY A 128 5.00 -10.10 9.06
C GLY A 128 5.70 -8.87 9.64
N LYS A 129 4.96 -7.94 10.26
CA LYS A 129 5.54 -6.74 10.88
C LYS A 129 6.07 -7.05 12.28
N ILE A 130 7.30 -6.63 12.54
CA ILE A 130 7.98 -6.79 13.82
C ILE A 130 7.80 -5.51 14.64
N PHE A 131 7.28 -5.66 15.86
CA PHE A 131 7.13 -4.57 16.82
C PHE A 131 8.29 -4.59 17.81
N TYR A 132 8.91 -3.42 18.01
CA TYR A 132 9.95 -3.19 19.00
C TYR A 132 9.36 -2.40 20.17
N TYR A 133 9.57 -2.91 21.38
CA TYR A 133 9.09 -2.37 22.65
C TYR A 133 10.22 -1.68 23.40
N PHE A 134 9.96 -0.50 23.96
CA PHE A 134 10.93 0.37 24.64
C PHE A 134 10.51 0.70 26.06
#